data_AF-A0A8J5UQE9-F1
#
_entry.id   AF-A0A8J5UQE9-F1
#
_cell.length_a   1.000
_cell.length_b   1.000
_cell.length_c   1.000
_cell.angle_alpha   90.00
_cell.angle_beta   90.00
_cell.angle_gamma   90.00
#
_symmetry.space_group_name_H-M   'P 1'
#
loop_
_entity.id
_entity.type
_entity.pdbx_description
1 polymer ?
#
loop_
_entity_poly.entity_id
_entity_poly.type
_entity_poly.pdbx_seq_one_letter_code
_entity_poly.pdbx_strand_id
1 'polypeptide(L)'
;MRHCQQVLAIANAADFETLGTAFDFDFYATADNFSTSKPGDLLKLAAIDSSHLDVPAGMTSFRFQYTSRDLDESPVPSTGFIAFPFAKLTQGRKFSLVAYAHGTIGVFRGCAPSSSPSFFNYDSWVPLCKGADGAAYNVQNIFNVLTGQGQAASGQSGATPLVQIWHDQSYDKMYSQDAFILKEYLDDFDKALWWAFGMAGFALACQIIALQDLADKSTTHEEIQDEVEQLTSQFTANVNEVFETAYK
;
A
#
# COMPACT_ATOMS: atom_id res chain seq x y z
N MET A 1 -15.92 -23.36 -18.67
CA MET A 1 -14.46 -23.65 -18.72
C MET A 1 -13.63 -22.56 -19.39
N ARG A 2 -13.95 -22.06 -20.60
CA ARG A 2 -13.14 -21.00 -21.26
C ARG A 2 -13.05 -19.68 -20.48
N HIS A 3 -14.15 -19.22 -19.89
CA HIS A 3 -14.17 -17.97 -19.13
C HIS A 3 -13.28 -18.02 -17.87
N CYS A 4 -13.34 -19.11 -17.10
CA CYS A 4 -12.46 -19.29 -15.94
C CYS A 4 -10.96 -19.31 -16.32
N GLN A 5 -10.62 -19.92 -17.46
CA GLN A 5 -9.25 -19.93 -17.96
C GLN A 5 -8.78 -18.54 -18.40
N GLN A 6 -9.67 -17.72 -18.97
CA GLN A 6 -9.36 -16.33 -19.32
C GLN A 6 -9.14 -15.47 -18.07
N VAL A 7 -10.03 -15.57 -17.07
CA VAL A 7 -9.89 -14.86 -15.79
C VAL A 7 -8.60 -15.27 -15.08
N LEU A 8 -8.29 -16.56 -15.05
CA LEU A 8 -7.04 -17.06 -14.47
C LEU A 8 -5.81 -16.51 -15.21
N ALA A 9 -5.84 -16.42 -16.54
CA ALA A 9 -4.74 -15.86 -17.31
C ALA A 9 -4.51 -14.37 -17.01
N ILE A 10 -5.59 -13.59 -16.84
CA ILE A 10 -5.54 -12.18 -16.47
C ILE A 10 -5.01 -12.02 -15.03
N ALA A 11 -5.57 -12.77 -14.08
CA ALA A 11 -5.16 -12.71 -12.68
C ALA A 11 -3.70 -13.11 -12.51
N ASN A 12 -3.25 -14.19 -13.16
CA ASN A 12 -1.85 -14.61 -13.11
C ASN A 12 -0.90 -13.53 -13.65
N ALA A 13 -1.27 -12.81 -14.72
CA ALA A 13 -0.44 -11.74 -15.25
C ALA A 13 -0.27 -10.60 -14.22
N ALA A 14 -1.36 -10.18 -13.58
CA ALA A 14 -1.34 -9.16 -12.53
C ALA A 14 -0.58 -9.63 -11.26
N ASP A 15 -0.76 -10.88 -10.87
CA ASP A 15 -0.06 -11.49 -9.73
C ASP A 15 1.44 -11.56 -10.01
N PHE A 16 1.86 -11.91 -11.24
CA PHE A 16 3.27 -11.93 -11.63
C PHE A 16 3.90 -10.55 -11.62
N GLU A 17 3.17 -9.52 -12.06
CA GLU A 17 3.64 -8.13 -12.00
C GLU A 17 3.87 -7.67 -10.54
N THR A 18 2.97 -8.07 -9.63
CA THR A 18 2.99 -7.61 -8.24
C THR A 18 3.94 -8.41 -7.35
N LEU A 19 3.91 -9.74 -7.45
CA LEU A 19 4.63 -10.65 -6.55
C LEU A 19 5.97 -11.12 -7.16
N GLY A 20 6.16 -10.91 -8.46
CA GLY A 20 7.33 -11.39 -9.18
C GLY A 20 7.37 -12.91 -9.32
N THR A 21 8.42 -13.40 -9.96
CA THR A 21 8.67 -14.83 -10.20
C THR A 21 9.83 -15.39 -9.38
N ALA A 22 10.63 -14.52 -8.76
CA ALA A 22 11.87 -14.87 -8.08
C ALA A 22 11.67 -15.03 -6.57
N PHE A 23 10.95 -16.06 -6.16
CA PHE A 23 10.76 -16.36 -4.73
C PHE A 23 12.02 -17.01 -4.12
N ASP A 24 12.48 -16.46 -2.99
CA ASP A 24 13.67 -16.96 -2.28
C ASP A 24 13.30 -18.04 -1.25
N PHE A 25 13.20 -19.29 -1.72
CA PHE A 25 12.82 -20.41 -0.87
C PHE A 25 13.70 -20.61 0.37
N ASP A 26 14.99 -20.30 0.27
CA ASP A 26 15.96 -20.49 1.36
C ASP A 26 15.77 -19.42 2.44
N PHE A 27 15.53 -18.17 2.06
CA PHE A 27 15.22 -17.10 3.00
C PHE A 27 13.91 -17.38 3.75
N TYR A 28 12.85 -17.77 3.02
CA TYR A 28 11.50 -18.00 3.58
C TYR A 28 11.32 -19.35 4.28
N ALA A 29 12.31 -20.24 4.23
CA ALA A 29 12.36 -21.39 5.13
C ALA A 29 12.49 -20.93 6.59
N THR A 30 11.92 -21.70 7.52
CA THR A 30 12.08 -21.43 8.96
C THR A 30 13.56 -21.52 9.34
N ALA A 31 14.07 -20.54 10.08
CA ALA A 31 15.45 -20.54 10.55
C ALA A 31 15.70 -21.65 11.58
N ASP A 32 16.91 -22.23 11.58
CA ASP A 32 17.29 -23.33 12.49
C ASP A 32 17.23 -22.90 13.97
N ASN A 33 17.55 -21.64 14.26
CA ASN A 33 17.54 -21.07 15.61
C ASN A 33 16.13 -20.68 16.11
N PHE A 34 15.07 -20.88 15.31
CA PHE A 34 13.70 -20.59 15.71
C PHE A 34 13.28 -21.36 16.97
N SER A 35 13.68 -22.63 17.07
CA SER A 35 13.31 -23.50 18.20
C SER A 35 13.72 -22.98 19.58
N THR A 36 14.75 -22.14 19.65
CA THR A 36 15.28 -21.54 20.89
C THR A 36 14.96 -20.05 21.02
N SER A 37 14.29 -19.47 20.04
CA SER A 37 14.00 -18.03 19.96
C SER A 37 12.75 -17.66 20.75
N LYS A 38 12.65 -16.38 21.13
CA LYS A 38 11.50 -15.78 21.80
C LYS A 38 10.82 -14.75 20.89
N PRO A 39 9.52 -14.47 21.08
CA PRO A 39 8.85 -13.41 20.34
C PRO A 39 9.60 -12.07 20.41
N GLY A 40 9.88 -11.49 19.24
CA GLY A 40 10.71 -10.30 19.05
C GLY A 40 12.14 -10.59 18.59
N ASP A 41 12.62 -11.83 18.70
CA ASP A 41 13.97 -12.18 18.27
C ASP A 41 14.11 -12.17 16.74
N LEU A 42 15.20 -11.59 16.27
CA LEU A 42 15.59 -11.60 14.87
C LEU A 42 16.23 -12.95 14.51
N LEU A 43 15.68 -13.61 13.49
CA LEU A 43 16.15 -14.91 13.01
C LEU A 43 17.04 -14.79 11.77
N LYS A 44 16.62 -13.99 10.78
CA LYS A 44 17.34 -13.75 9.54
C LYS A 44 17.25 -12.26 9.18
N LEU A 45 18.30 -11.74 8.55
CA LEU A 45 18.33 -10.39 7.98
C LEU A 45 19.07 -10.45 6.65
N ALA A 46 18.47 -9.94 5.60
CA ALA A 46 19.11 -9.82 4.29
C ALA A 46 18.90 -8.41 3.76
N ALA A 47 20.00 -7.77 3.36
CA ALA A 47 19.93 -6.56 2.56
C ALA A 47 19.27 -6.90 1.23
N ILE A 48 18.49 -5.97 0.71
CA ILE A 48 17.89 -6.14 -0.61
C ILE A 48 18.57 -5.17 -1.56
N ASP A 49 19.02 -5.74 -2.67
CA ASP A 49 19.63 -4.97 -3.74
C ASP A 49 18.57 -4.09 -4.40
N SER A 50 18.80 -2.78 -4.36
CA SER A 50 17.94 -1.77 -4.95
C SER A 50 17.78 -1.91 -6.47
N SER A 51 18.65 -2.66 -7.15
CA SER A 51 18.49 -2.97 -8.59
C SER A 51 17.38 -3.99 -8.86
N HIS A 52 17.02 -4.77 -7.85
CA HIS A 52 15.95 -5.77 -7.90
C HIS A 52 14.61 -5.23 -7.38
N LEU A 53 14.60 -4.01 -6.84
CA LEU A 53 13.39 -3.39 -6.34
C LEU A 53 13.10 -2.09 -7.09
N ASP A 54 11.83 -1.84 -7.38
CA ASP A 54 11.39 -0.53 -7.83
C ASP A 54 11.20 0.38 -6.60
N VAL A 55 12.29 0.87 -6.01
CA VAL A 55 12.30 1.71 -4.79
C VAL A 55 13.01 3.02 -5.11
N PRO A 56 12.60 4.19 -4.58
CA PRO A 56 13.24 5.44 -4.95
C PRO A 56 14.72 5.40 -4.56
N ALA A 57 15.56 5.97 -5.43
CA ALA A 57 16.98 6.12 -5.16
C ALA A 57 17.22 6.81 -3.80
N GLY A 58 18.16 6.26 -3.02
CA GLY A 58 18.53 6.76 -1.69
C GLY A 58 17.99 5.94 -0.52
N MET A 59 17.03 5.04 -0.71
CA MET A 59 16.57 4.17 0.39
C MET A 59 17.47 2.94 0.55
N THR A 60 17.66 2.50 1.79
CA THR A 60 18.26 1.19 2.07
C THR A 60 17.21 0.29 2.69
N SER A 61 16.96 -0.85 2.08
CA SER A 61 15.90 -1.77 2.51
C SER A 61 16.45 -3.14 2.88
N PHE A 62 15.85 -3.74 3.89
CA PHE A 62 16.18 -5.08 4.37
C PHE A 62 14.89 -5.89 4.48
N ARG A 63 14.98 -7.18 4.19
CA ARG A 63 13.99 -8.17 4.63
C ARG A 63 14.52 -8.91 5.83
N PHE A 64 13.62 -9.31 6.71
CA PHE A 64 13.97 -10.05 7.90
C PHE A 64 12.95 -11.13 8.21
N GLN A 65 13.41 -12.17 8.91
CA GLN A 65 12.58 -13.17 9.57
C GLN A 65 12.74 -12.98 11.08
N TYR A 66 11.65 -13.02 11.82
CA TYR A 66 11.62 -12.84 13.26
C TYR A 66 10.61 -13.80 13.90
N THR A 67 10.74 -14.00 15.21
CA THR A 67 9.77 -14.80 15.96
C THR A 67 8.62 -13.91 16.40
N SER A 68 7.40 -14.29 16.04
CA SER A 68 6.15 -13.64 16.45
C SER A 68 5.31 -14.57 17.32
N ARG A 69 4.06 -14.19 17.58
CA ARG A 69 3.05 -15.00 18.26
C ARG A 69 1.89 -15.28 17.31
N ASP A 70 1.41 -16.51 17.29
CA ASP A 70 0.14 -16.87 16.66
C ASP A 70 -1.04 -16.51 17.57
N LEU A 71 -2.28 -16.71 17.09
CA LEU A 71 -3.52 -16.42 17.81
C LEU A 71 -3.64 -17.17 19.15
N ASP A 72 -2.98 -18.32 19.27
CA ASP A 72 -2.91 -19.14 20.49
C ASP A 72 -1.69 -18.81 21.38
N GLU A 73 -1.02 -17.69 21.11
CA GLU A 73 0.21 -17.22 21.75
C GLU A 73 1.46 -18.07 21.50
N SER A 74 1.36 -19.14 20.71
CA SER A 74 2.51 -19.98 20.37
C SER A 74 3.52 -19.20 19.50
N PRO A 75 4.84 -19.47 19.65
CA PRO A 75 5.84 -18.86 18.79
C PRO A 75 5.64 -19.27 17.33
N VAL A 76 5.71 -18.32 16.40
CA VAL A 76 5.60 -18.56 14.95
C VAL A 76 6.65 -17.74 14.20
N PRO A 77 7.36 -18.29 13.19
CA PRO A 77 8.28 -17.49 12.39
C PRO A 77 7.46 -16.60 11.44
N SER A 78 7.76 -15.30 11.45
CA SER A 78 7.14 -14.31 10.57
C SER A 78 8.22 -13.54 9.80
N THR A 79 7.84 -12.94 8.68
CA THR A 79 8.76 -12.16 7.82
C THR A 79 8.23 -10.77 7.60
N GLY A 80 9.14 -9.80 7.51
CA GLY A 80 8.83 -8.41 7.22
C GLY A 80 9.94 -7.75 6.43
N PHE A 81 9.74 -6.47 6.10
CA PHE A 81 10.77 -5.62 5.54
C PHE A 81 10.87 -4.33 6.35
N ILE A 82 12.02 -3.69 6.27
CA ILE A 82 12.29 -2.38 6.87
C ILE A 82 13.05 -1.55 5.86
N ALA A 83 12.64 -0.29 5.70
CA ALA A 83 13.27 0.67 4.82
C ALA A 83 13.77 1.87 5.61
N PHE A 84 14.98 2.31 5.30
CA PHE A 84 15.61 3.48 5.89
C PHE A 84 15.69 4.60 4.85
N PRO A 85 15.21 5.82 5.17
CA PRO A 85 15.34 6.95 4.27
C PRO A 85 16.79 7.44 4.20
N PHE A 86 17.16 8.09 3.09
CA PHE A 86 18.44 8.81 2.96
C PHE A 86 18.44 10.12 3.77
N ALA A 87 18.28 10.05 5.08
CA ALA A 87 18.28 11.21 5.94
C ALA A 87 19.56 11.25 6.78
N LYS A 88 20.24 12.41 6.80
CA LYS A 88 21.28 12.67 7.80
C LYS A 88 20.61 12.80 9.16
N LEU A 89 20.78 11.81 10.02
CA LEU A 89 20.47 11.96 11.44
C LEU A 89 21.31 13.11 12.00
N THR A 90 20.67 14.23 12.32
CA THR A 90 21.28 15.26 13.17
C THR A 90 21.61 14.61 14.52
N GLN A 91 22.81 14.87 15.04
CA GLN A 91 23.33 14.16 16.22
C GLN A 91 22.32 14.17 17.37
N GLY A 92 21.96 12.97 17.84
CA GLY A 92 21.01 12.77 18.95
C GLY A 92 19.57 12.52 18.55
N ARG A 93 19.18 12.64 17.27
CA ARG A 93 17.84 12.27 16.80
C ARG A 93 17.74 10.77 16.49
N LYS A 94 16.61 10.16 16.86
CA LYS A 94 16.21 8.81 16.46
C LYS A 94 15.36 8.89 15.19
N PHE A 95 15.35 7.85 14.37
CA PHE A 95 14.34 7.75 13.30
C PHE A 95 12.96 7.52 13.93
N SER A 96 11.95 8.27 13.48
CA SER A 96 10.55 7.89 13.73
C SER A 96 10.26 6.57 13.01
N LEU A 97 9.69 5.61 13.75
CA LEU A 97 9.33 4.30 13.22
C LEU A 97 7.85 4.29 12.85
N VAL A 98 7.56 4.01 11.58
CA VAL A 98 6.20 3.81 11.10
C VAL A 98 5.97 2.32 10.87
N ALA A 99 4.94 1.76 11.50
CA ALA A 99 4.46 0.42 11.21
C ALA A 99 3.45 0.48 10.06
N TYR A 100 3.75 -0.20 8.96
CA TYR A 100 2.88 -0.30 7.80
C TYR A 100 2.30 -1.71 7.68
N ALA A 101 1.00 -1.80 7.41
CA ALA A 101 0.32 -3.05 7.10
C ALA A 101 -0.33 -2.93 5.72
N HIS A 102 -0.06 -3.92 4.87
CA HIS A 102 -0.67 -4.03 3.55
C HIS A 102 -2.12 -4.57 3.66
N GLY A 103 -2.93 -4.32 2.62
CA GLY A 103 -4.25 -4.95 2.48
C GLY A 103 -4.17 -6.47 2.26
N THR A 104 -5.28 -7.18 2.06
CA THR A 104 -5.20 -8.64 1.81
C THR A 104 -4.58 -8.94 0.44
N ILE A 105 -3.53 -9.76 0.39
CA ILE A 105 -2.75 -10.03 -0.84
C ILE A 105 -2.71 -11.52 -1.24
N GLY A 106 -3.09 -12.41 -0.33
CA GLY A 106 -3.16 -13.84 -0.59
C GLY A 106 -2.88 -14.67 0.67
N VAL A 107 -2.93 -15.99 0.51
CA VAL A 107 -2.78 -16.96 1.63
C VAL A 107 -1.51 -17.81 1.51
N PHE A 108 -0.72 -17.63 0.46
CA PHE A 108 0.50 -18.41 0.22
C PHE A 108 1.75 -17.63 0.62
N ARG A 109 2.85 -18.35 0.92
CA ARG A 109 4.12 -17.72 1.33
C ARG A 109 4.67 -16.74 0.30
N GLY A 110 4.48 -17.02 -1.00
CA GLY A 110 4.87 -16.14 -2.10
C GLY A 110 4.06 -14.84 -2.18
N CYS A 111 2.92 -14.79 -1.50
CA CYS A 111 2.16 -13.57 -1.37
C CYS A 111 2.76 -12.65 -0.31
N ALA A 112 3.77 -13.02 0.48
CA ALA A 112 4.28 -12.13 1.53
C ALA A 112 4.80 -10.80 0.94
N PRO A 113 4.54 -9.64 1.58
CA PRO A 113 5.02 -8.36 1.05
C PRO A 113 6.53 -8.35 0.92
N SER A 114 7.22 -8.88 1.93
CA SER A 114 8.68 -8.97 1.93
C SER A 114 9.26 -9.78 0.76
N SER A 115 8.48 -10.68 0.13
CA SER A 115 8.93 -11.49 -1.01
C SER A 115 8.66 -10.83 -2.36
N SER A 116 7.82 -9.80 -2.40
CA SER A 116 7.53 -9.04 -3.61
C SER A 116 8.72 -8.14 -3.99
N PRO A 117 9.03 -7.99 -5.30
CA PRO A 117 10.02 -7.03 -5.80
C PRO A 117 9.75 -5.56 -5.45
N SER A 118 8.57 -5.20 -4.93
CA SER A 118 8.25 -3.82 -4.55
C SER A 118 7.76 -3.70 -3.11
N PHE A 119 8.01 -4.74 -2.30
CA PHE A 119 7.46 -4.91 -0.95
C PHE A 119 5.94 -4.85 -0.86
N PHE A 120 5.29 -5.21 -1.97
CA PHE A 120 3.86 -5.03 -2.20
C PHE A 120 3.43 -3.55 -2.16
N ASN A 121 3.02 -3.07 -3.32
CA ASN A 121 2.46 -1.73 -3.54
C ASN A 121 3.39 -0.58 -3.10
N TYR A 122 4.34 -0.25 -3.97
CA TYR A 122 5.25 0.89 -3.85
C TYR A 122 4.56 2.21 -3.44
N ASP A 123 3.37 2.48 -4.00
CA ASP A 123 2.62 3.71 -3.73
C ASP A 123 2.10 3.80 -2.28
N SER A 124 2.20 2.73 -1.48
CA SER A 124 1.64 2.70 -0.14
C SER A 124 2.64 3.06 0.97
N TRP A 125 3.86 2.52 0.95
CA TRP A 125 4.80 2.64 2.07
C TRP A 125 5.95 3.63 1.83
N VAL A 126 6.37 3.84 0.58
CA VAL A 126 7.42 4.80 0.20
C VAL A 126 7.12 6.22 0.70
N PRO A 127 5.87 6.70 0.66
CA PRO A 127 5.56 8.04 1.12
C PRO A 127 5.71 8.22 2.62
N LEU A 128 5.52 7.15 3.42
CA LEU A 128 5.77 7.16 4.86
C LEU A 128 7.26 7.38 5.18
N CYS A 129 8.16 6.95 4.28
CA CYS A 129 9.60 7.20 4.42
C CYS A 129 9.99 8.66 4.15
N LYS A 130 9.12 9.44 3.51
CA LYS A 130 9.33 10.88 3.24
C LYS A 130 8.71 11.78 4.32
N GLY A 131 8.06 11.21 5.34
CA GLY A 131 7.39 11.98 6.40
C GLY A 131 6.05 12.57 5.97
N ALA A 132 5.60 13.64 6.66
CA ALA A 132 4.31 14.30 6.41
C ALA A 132 4.15 14.75 4.95
N ASP A 133 5.21 15.30 4.33
CA ASP A 133 5.22 15.74 2.92
C ASP A 133 4.97 14.58 1.94
N GLY A 134 5.48 13.39 2.27
CA GLY A 134 5.24 12.18 1.49
C GLY A 134 3.80 11.71 1.60
N ALA A 135 3.30 11.60 2.83
CA ALA A 135 1.93 11.18 3.06
C ALA A 135 0.91 12.12 2.40
N ALA A 136 1.14 13.45 2.46
CA ALA A 136 0.35 14.47 1.76
C ALA A 136 0.31 14.23 0.25
N TYR A 137 1.49 14.02 -0.35
CA TYR A 137 1.63 13.72 -1.77
C TYR A 137 0.89 12.44 -2.16
N ASN A 138 0.89 11.41 -1.31
CA ASN A 138 0.21 10.15 -1.56
C ASN A 138 -1.31 10.28 -1.55
N VAL A 139 -1.88 10.92 -0.51
CA VAL A 139 -3.33 11.17 -0.44
C VAL A 139 -3.78 11.85 -1.73
N GLN A 140 -3.08 12.90 -2.16
CA GLN A 140 -3.41 13.57 -3.42
C GLN A 140 -3.20 12.67 -4.65
N ASN A 141 -2.14 11.85 -4.70
CA ASN A 141 -1.88 10.97 -5.83
C ASN A 141 -2.97 9.90 -6.00
N ILE A 142 -3.50 9.34 -4.90
CA ILE A 142 -4.64 8.39 -4.94
C ILE A 142 -5.81 9.05 -5.66
N PHE A 143 -6.19 10.26 -5.26
CA PHE A 143 -7.29 10.99 -5.88
C PHE A 143 -7.01 11.36 -7.34
N ASN A 144 -5.78 11.79 -7.64
CA ASN A 144 -5.36 12.11 -9.00
C ASN A 144 -5.47 10.89 -9.93
N VAL A 145 -5.07 9.70 -9.48
CA VAL A 145 -5.21 8.46 -10.28
C VAL A 145 -6.68 8.10 -10.49
N LEU A 146 -7.53 8.28 -9.46
CA LEU A 146 -8.97 8.04 -9.57
C LEU A 146 -9.63 8.97 -10.60
N THR A 147 -9.24 10.24 -10.65
CA THR A 147 -9.84 11.27 -11.52
C THR A 147 -9.12 11.45 -12.86
N GLY A 148 -8.05 10.70 -13.13
CA GLY A 148 -7.27 10.80 -14.36
C GLY A 148 -6.36 12.04 -14.44
N GLN A 149 -6.18 12.75 -13.33
CA GLN A 149 -5.24 13.86 -13.18
C GLN A 149 -3.84 13.39 -12.74
N GLY A 150 -3.68 12.10 -12.43
CA GLY A 150 -2.42 11.48 -12.01
C GLY A 150 -1.50 11.17 -13.18
N GLN A 151 -0.19 11.12 -12.91
CA GLN A 151 0.72 10.41 -13.80
C GLN A 151 0.47 8.91 -13.59
N ALA A 152 0.17 8.18 -14.66
CA ALA A 152 0.19 6.72 -14.58
C ALA A 152 1.59 6.26 -14.11
N ALA A 153 1.71 5.09 -13.46
CA ALA A 153 3.00 4.50 -13.11
C ALA A 153 3.97 4.39 -14.32
N SER A 154 3.44 4.46 -15.54
CA SER A 154 4.17 4.53 -16.82
C SER A 154 4.67 5.93 -17.24
N GLY A 155 4.46 6.98 -16.45
CA GLY A 155 4.86 8.35 -16.78
C GLY A 155 4.03 9.04 -17.87
N GLN A 156 2.89 8.47 -18.27
CA GLN A 156 1.98 9.09 -19.23
C GLN A 156 0.98 10.03 -18.52
N SER A 157 0.87 11.28 -18.99
CA SER A 157 -0.18 12.21 -18.58
C SER A 157 -1.46 11.98 -19.39
N GLY A 158 -2.62 11.96 -18.74
CA GLY A 158 -3.93 11.82 -19.41
C GLY A 158 -4.38 10.38 -19.62
N ALA A 159 -4.01 9.47 -18.70
CA ALA A 159 -4.60 8.13 -18.66
C ALA A 159 -6.10 8.22 -18.34
N THR A 160 -6.90 7.33 -18.93
CA THR A 160 -8.33 7.20 -18.60
C THR A 160 -8.50 7.12 -17.08
N PRO A 161 -9.41 7.93 -16.47
CA PRO A 161 -9.63 7.90 -15.03
C PRO A 161 -9.87 6.47 -14.56
N LEU A 162 -9.22 6.04 -13.48
CA LEU A 162 -9.39 4.67 -12.97
C LEU A 162 -10.85 4.40 -12.60
N VAL A 163 -11.56 5.44 -12.15
CA VAL A 163 -13.00 5.36 -11.87
C VAL A 163 -13.83 5.05 -13.12
N GLN A 164 -13.43 5.57 -14.28
CA GLN A 164 -14.08 5.28 -15.56
C GLN A 164 -13.82 3.83 -15.99
N ILE A 165 -12.60 3.33 -15.78
CA ILE A 165 -12.25 1.94 -16.06
C ILE A 165 -13.09 0.99 -15.20
N TRP A 166 -13.23 1.27 -13.91
CA TRP A 166 -14.07 0.47 -13.00
C TRP A 166 -15.55 0.55 -13.37
N HIS A 167 -16.03 1.72 -13.76
CA HIS A 167 -17.39 1.90 -14.27
C HIS A 167 -17.63 0.99 -15.47
N ASP A 168 -16.77 1.06 -16.48
CA ASP A 168 -16.90 0.29 -17.72
C ASP A 168 -16.79 -1.23 -17.48
N GLN A 169 -15.88 -1.66 -16.58
CA GLN A 169 -15.76 -3.07 -16.18
C GLN A 169 -17.01 -3.59 -15.47
N SER A 170 -17.58 -2.81 -14.56
CA SER A 170 -18.82 -3.17 -13.87
C SER A 170 -20.01 -3.16 -14.83
N TYR A 171 -20.04 -2.21 -15.77
CA TYR A 171 -21.05 -2.13 -16.82
C TYR A 171 -21.00 -3.33 -17.79
N ASP A 172 -19.81 -3.78 -18.17
CA ASP A 172 -19.63 -4.98 -19.02
C ASP A 172 -20.09 -6.28 -18.33
N LYS A 173 -19.94 -6.39 -16.99
CA LYS A 173 -20.51 -7.50 -16.22
C LYS A 173 -22.03 -7.53 -16.31
N MET A 174 -22.67 -6.36 -16.37
CA MET A 174 -24.12 -6.22 -16.48
C MET A 174 -24.68 -6.88 -17.75
N TYR A 175 -23.97 -6.78 -18.88
CA TYR A 175 -24.42 -7.28 -20.18
C TYR A 175 -23.87 -8.67 -20.56
N SER A 176 -22.84 -9.15 -19.87
CA SER A 176 -22.21 -10.45 -20.17
C SER A 176 -22.79 -11.62 -19.37
N GLN A 177 -23.58 -11.35 -18.32
CA GLN A 177 -24.30 -12.37 -17.56
C GLN A 177 -25.80 -12.08 -17.59
N ASP A 178 -26.61 -13.03 -18.08
CA ASP A 178 -28.07 -12.93 -18.27
C ASP A 178 -28.89 -12.62 -16.99
N ALA A 179 -28.24 -12.38 -15.84
CA ALA A 179 -28.86 -12.17 -14.54
C ALA A 179 -28.39 -10.91 -13.78
N PHE A 180 -27.43 -10.15 -14.31
CA PHE A 180 -26.83 -9.05 -13.54
C PHE A 180 -27.69 -7.78 -13.68
N ILE A 181 -28.47 -7.47 -12.64
CA ILE A 181 -29.42 -6.34 -12.63
C ILE A 181 -28.73 -5.02 -12.24
N LEU A 182 -29.32 -3.86 -12.60
CA LEU A 182 -28.80 -2.51 -12.28
C LEU A 182 -28.37 -2.35 -10.80
N LYS A 183 -29.07 -3.01 -9.89
CA LYS A 183 -28.73 -3.01 -8.45
C LYS A 183 -27.38 -3.66 -8.16
N GLU A 184 -27.08 -4.79 -8.79
CA GLU A 184 -25.83 -5.53 -8.58
C GLU A 184 -24.63 -4.80 -9.20
N TYR A 185 -24.86 -4.07 -10.31
CA TYR A 185 -23.90 -3.13 -10.88
C TYR A 185 -23.55 -2.00 -9.89
N LEU A 186 -24.57 -1.32 -9.33
CA LEU A 186 -24.35 -0.24 -8.37
C LEU A 186 -23.64 -0.76 -7.11
N ASP A 187 -24.05 -1.92 -6.59
CA ASP A 187 -23.41 -2.54 -5.43
C ASP A 187 -21.93 -2.91 -5.69
N ASP A 188 -21.57 -3.36 -6.90
CA ASP A 188 -20.17 -3.72 -7.25
C ASP A 188 -19.31 -2.46 -7.43
N PHE A 189 -19.83 -1.45 -8.14
CA PHE A 189 -19.13 -0.19 -8.39
C PHE A 189 -18.96 0.62 -7.10
N ASP A 190 -19.99 0.72 -6.27
CA ASP A 190 -19.92 1.41 -4.98
C ASP A 190 -18.91 0.73 -4.04
N LYS A 191 -18.81 -0.60 -4.05
CA LYS A 191 -17.78 -1.31 -3.26
C LYS A 191 -16.36 -0.94 -3.67
N ALA A 192 -16.10 -0.77 -4.97
CA ALA A 192 -14.79 -0.34 -5.46
C ALA A 192 -14.46 1.10 -5.00
N LEU A 193 -15.44 2.01 -5.07
CA LEU A 193 -15.31 3.38 -4.56
C LEU A 193 -15.07 3.40 -3.03
N TRP A 194 -15.85 2.63 -2.27
CA TRP A 194 -15.68 2.52 -0.81
C TRP A 194 -14.32 1.98 -0.42
N TRP A 195 -13.80 1.00 -1.14
CA TRP A 195 -12.44 0.50 -0.92
C TRP A 195 -11.41 1.61 -1.16
N ALA A 196 -11.53 2.36 -2.26
CA ALA A 196 -10.60 3.45 -2.59
C ALA A 196 -10.62 4.57 -1.53
N PHE A 197 -11.81 4.98 -1.08
CA PHE A 197 -11.95 5.96 0.01
C PHE A 197 -11.43 5.43 1.34
N GLY A 198 -11.60 4.15 1.63
CA GLY A 198 -11.02 3.51 2.81
C GLY A 198 -9.49 3.57 2.81
N MET A 199 -8.86 3.31 1.66
CA MET A 199 -7.40 3.41 1.51
C MET A 199 -6.92 4.86 1.63
N ALA A 200 -7.61 5.80 1.00
CA ALA A 200 -7.28 7.22 1.11
C ALA A 200 -7.45 7.74 2.55
N GLY A 201 -8.52 7.33 3.24
CA GLY A 201 -8.77 7.70 4.64
C GLY A 201 -7.74 7.11 5.60
N PHE A 202 -7.30 5.88 5.36
CA PHE A 202 -6.18 5.28 6.10
C PHE A 202 -4.88 6.07 5.89
N ALA A 203 -4.58 6.47 4.65
CA ALA A 203 -3.41 7.31 4.35
C ALA A 203 -3.50 8.69 5.04
N LEU A 204 -4.67 9.33 5.06
CA LEU A 204 -4.90 10.59 5.79
C LEU A 204 -4.68 10.40 7.29
N ALA A 205 -5.16 9.31 7.89
CA ALA A 205 -4.93 9.02 9.30
C ALA A 205 -3.43 8.85 9.62
N CYS A 206 -2.68 8.14 8.77
CA CYS A 206 -1.23 8.05 8.87
C CYS A 206 -0.55 9.42 8.79
N GLN A 207 -1.04 10.30 7.91
CA GLN A 207 -0.51 11.66 7.76
C GLN A 207 -0.73 12.51 9.03
N ILE A 208 -1.93 12.46 9.60
CA ILE A 208 -2.26 13.19 10.84
C ILE A 208 -1.40 12.69 12.00
N ILE A 209 -1.22 11.36 12.13
CA ILE A 209 -0.36 10.77 13.15
C ILE A 209 1.09 11.20 12.96
N ALA A 210 1.59 11.23 11.72
CA ALA A 210 2.93 11.67 11.42
C ALA A 210 3.14 13.16 11.75
N LEU A 211 2.17 14.03 11.46
CA LEU A 211 2.23 15.44 11.84
C LEU A 211 2.30 15.63 13.35
N GLN A 212 1.52 14.84 14.09
CA GLN A 212 1.53 14.87 15.56
C GLN A 212 2.85 14.34 16.16
N ASP A 213 3.49 13.35 15.54
CA ASP A 213 4.77 12.77 15.99
C ASP A 213 5.99 13.61 15.59
N LEU A 214 5.91 14.31 14.45
CA LEU A 214 6.98 15.18 13.92
C LEU A 214 6.95 16.61 14.46
N ALA A 215 5.91 16.98 15.21
CA ALA A 215 5.83 18.26 15.90
C ALA A 215 7.05 18.45 16.81
N ASP A 216 8.02 19.23 16.34
CA ASP A 216 9.17 19.62 17.16
C ASP A 216 8.66 20.51 18.31
N LYS A 217 9.47 20.69 19.36
CA LYS A 217 9.07 21.53 20.53
C LYS A 217 8.73 22.99 20.17
N SER A 218 8.94 23.41 18.92
CA SER A 218 8.63 24.73 18.39
C SER A 218 7.26 24.82 17.68
N THR A 219 6.64 23.70 17.31
CA THR A 219 5.33 23.73 16.64
C THR A 219 4.24 23.79 17.69
N THR A 220 3.38 24.79 17.59
CA THR A 220 2.27 24.97 18.52
C THR A 220 1.14 23.98 18.22
N HIS A 221 0.33 23.68 19.23
CA HIS A 221 -0.85 22.84 19.05
C HIS A 221 -1.84 23.43 18.04
N GLU A 222 -1.92 24.76 17.97
CA GLU A 222 -2.79 25.51 17.06
C GLU A 222 -2.35 25.32 15.60
N GLU A 223 -1.05 25.45 15.31
CA GLU A 223 -0.51 25.20 13.96
C GLU A 223 -0.76 23.76 13.48
N ILE A 224 -0.66 22.77 14.37
CA ILE A 224 -0.97 21.37 14.03
C ILE A 224 -2.47 21.19 13.76
N GLN A 225 -3.34 21.85 14.53
CA GLN A 225 -4.79 21.78 14.30
C GLN A 225 -5.19 22.41 12.97
N ASP A 226 -4.65 23.59 12.66
CA ASP A 226 -4.91 24.27 11.37
C ASP A 226 -4.51 23.40 10.19
N GLU A 227 -3.35 22.73 10.27
CA GLU A 227 -2.87 21.82 9.23
C GLU A 227 -3.76 20.57 9.09
N VAL A 228 -4.19 19.98 10.21
CA VAL A 228 -5.13 18.84 10.21
C VAL A 228 -6.49 19.23 9.60
N GLU A 229 -6.99 20.43 9.90
CA GLU A 229 -8.23 20.95 9.31
C GLU A 229 -8.09 21.15 7.80
N GLN A 230 -6.98 21.74 7.36
CA GLN A 230 -6.69 21.92 5.94
C GLN A 230 -6.64 20.59 5.19
N LEU A 231 -5.96 19.58 5.74
CA LEU A 231 -5.87 18.25 5.13
C LEU A 231 -7.22 17.54 5.06
N THR A 232 -8.03 17.66 6.11
CA THR A 232 -9.38 17.07 6.16
C THR A 232 -10.31 17.75 5.16
N SER A 233 -10.19 19.07 5.00
CA SER A 233 -10.94 19.84 4.00
C SER A 233 -10.56 19.42 2.58
N GLN A 234 -9.26 19.32 2.30
CA GLN A 234 -8.76 18.88 0.99
C GLN A 234 -9.20 17.44 0.67
N PHE A 235 -9.15 16.53 1.64
CA PHE A 235 -9.66 15.17 1.48
C PHE A 235 -11.13 15.16 1.07
N THR A 236 -11.96 15.96 1.74
CA THR A 236 -13.40 16.08 1.45
C THR A 236 -13.63 16.62 0.03
N ALA A 237 -12.87 17.63 -0.38
CA ALA A 237 -12.95 18.18 -1.74
C ALA A 237 -12.59 17.12 -2.79
N ASN A 238 -11.53 16.35 -2.56
CA ASN A 238 -11.10 15.31 -3.48
C ASN A 238 -12.10 14.14 -3.58
N VAL A 239 -12.75 13.76 -2.47
CA VAL A 239 -13.83 12.76 -2.48
C VAL A 239 -15.00 13.23 -3.35
N ASN A 240 -15.40 14.49 -3.23
CA ASN A 240 -16.46 15.06 -4.06
C ASN A 240 -16.09 15.05 -5.55
N GLU A 241 -14.84 15.37 -5.89
CA GLU A 241 -14.35 15.31 -7.28
C GLU A 241 -14.40 13.89 -7.87
N VAL A 242 -14.06 12.86 -7.05
CA VAL A 242 -14.21 11.46 -7.48
C VAL A 242 -15.66 11.12 -7.75
N PHE A 243 -16.60 11.53 -6.88
CA PHE A 243 -18.02 11.30 -7.11
C PHE A 243 -18.55 12.00 -8.36
N GLU A 244 -18.13 13.24 -8.60
CA GLU A 244 -18.46 13.95 -9.84
C GLU A 244 -17.89 13.25 -11.07
N THR A 245 -16.75 12.57 -10.96
CA THR A 245 -16.17 11.82 -12.09
C THR A 245 -16.84 10.46 -12.25
N ALA A 246 -17.24 9.80 -11.16
CA ALA A 246 -17.82 8.46 -11.13
C ALA A 246 -19.25 8.39 -11.69
N TYR A 247 -20.05 9.44 -11.49
CA TYR A 247 -21.47 9.46 -11.84
C TYR A 247 -21.83 10.54 -12.88
N LYS A 248 -20.87 10.96 -13.70
CA LYS A 248 -21.09 11.79 -14.90
C LYS A 248 -21.66 10.97 -16.04
#